data_AF-A0A357CZ15-F1
#
_entry.id   AF-A0A357CZ15-F1
#
_cell.length_a   1.000
_cell.length_b   1.000
_cell.length_c   1.000
_cell.angle_alpha   90.00
_cell.angle_beta   90.00
_cell.angle_gamma   90.00
#
_symmetry.space_group_name_H-M   'P 1'
#
loop_
_entity.id
_entity.type
_entity.pdbx_description
1 polymer ?
#
loop_
_entity_poly.entity_id
_entity_poly.type
_entity_poly.pdbx_seq_one_letter_code
_entity_poly.pdbx_strand_id
1 'polypeptide(L)'
;TASEQYEDSYLSELTDNIFLEGDTPSYGDAKLSGYNSDTTVIIDLGDDRSRLYQFEVSYLSTMVAGIAPLNRCRISYSDTNDKETKWTAAGNVVKPDYIENSMQKATLTLEEPIDARYVRFQLYKSSAWL
;
A
#
# COMPACT_ATOMS: atom_id res chain seq x y z
N THR A 1 -9.17 -5.35 -7.37
CA THR A 1 -9.87 -4.07 -7.55
C THR A 1 -10.48 -3.68 -6.23
N ALA A 2 -10.59 -2.38 -5.92
CA ALA A 2 -11.31 -1.95 -4.71
C ALA A 2 -12.79 -2.36 -4.80
N SER A 3 -13.44 -2.49 -3.66
CA SER A 3 -14.86 -2.86 -3.62
C SER A 3 -15.76 -1.67 -3.89
N GLU A 4 -16.93 -1.92 -4.48
CA GLU A 4 -18.06 -0.99 -4.56
C GLU A 4 -18.46 -0.37 -3.20
N GLN A 5 -18.12 -1.01 -2.06
CA GLN A 5 -18.40 -0.45 -0.73
C GLN A 5 -17.38 0.60 -0.27
N TYR A 6 -16.14 0.52 -0.79
CA TYR A 6 -15.01 1.38 -0.45
C TYR A 6 -14.20 1.63 -1.73
N GLU A 7 -14.81 2.37 -2.65
CA GLU A 7 -14.34 2.49 -4.03
C GLU A 7 -12.98 3.18 -4.11
N ASP A 8 -12.20 2.75 -5.10
CA ASP A 8 -11.07 3.49 -5.65
C ASP A 8 -11.65 4.34 -6.78
N SER A 9 -12.21 5.49 -6.39
CA SER A 9 -13.08 6.32 -7.23
C SER A 9 -12.30 7.02 -8.34
N TYR A 10 -11.00 7.25 -8.15
CA TYR A 10 -10.14 7.98 -9.10
C TYR A 10 -8.93 7.16 -9.58
N LEU A 11 -8.72 5.94 -9.09
CA LEU A 11 -7.52 5.12 -9.38
C LEU A 11 -6.22 5.82 -9.00
N SER A 12 -6.31 6.82 -8.12
CA SER A 12 -5.21 7.73 -7.75
C SER A 12 -5.11 7.98 -6.25
N GLU A 13 -6.11 7.59 -5.46
CA GLU A 13 -6.17 7.81 -4.01
C GLU A 13 -4.98 7.18 -3.26
N LEU A 14 -4.34 6.17 -3.86
CA LEU A 14 -3.14 5.55 -3.30
C LEU A 14 -1.84 6.33 -3.59
N THR A 15 -1.86 7.30 -4.51
CA THR A 15 -0.67 8.00 -5.01
C THR A 15 -0.84 9.52 -5.16
N ASP A 16 -1.99 10.09 -4.79
CA ASP A 16 -2.32 11.52 -4.93
C ASP A 16 -1.75 12.43 -3.84
N ASN A 17 -1.08 11.85 -2.84
CA ASN A 17 -0.52 12.54 -1.67
C ASN A 17 -1.58 13.21 -0.77
N ILE A 18 -2.85 12.78 -0.87
CA ILE A 18 -3.95 13.21 -0.01
C ILE A 18 -4.13 12.16 1.09
N PHE A 19 -3.96 12.60 2.34
CA PHE A 19 -4.14 11.72 3.50
C PHE A 19 -5.47 12.02 4.20
N LEU A 20 -5.98 11.02 4.91
CA LEU A 20 -7.06 11.25 5.88
C LEU A 20 -6.54 12.20 6.97
N GLU A 21 -7.27 13.30 7.19
CA GLU A 21 -6.93 14.33 8.18
C GLU A 21 -7.87 14.24 9.39
N GLY A 22 -7.35 14.46 10.60
CA GLY A 22 -8.14 14.49 11.85
C GLY A 22 -7.81 13.36 12.83
N ASP A 23 -8.32 13.50 14.06
CA ASP A 23 -7.95 12.66 15.21
C ASP A 23 -8.68 11.31 15.26
N THR A 24 -9.67 11.08 14.39
CA THR A 24 -10.48 9.85 14.41
C THR A 24 -10.78 9.38 12.98
N PRO A 25 -9.91 8.55 12.38
CA PRO A 25 -10.14 8.01 11.05
C PRO A 25 -11.34 7.06 11.05
N SER A 26 -12.20 7.22 10.04
CA SER A 26 -13.38 6.38 9.82
C SER A 26 -13.15 5.50 8.60
N TYR A 27 -13.52 4.22 8.68
CA TYR A 27 -13.47 3.31 7.53
C TYR A 27 -14.44 3.70 6.41
N GLY A 28 -15.40 4.59 6.66
CA GLY A 28 -16.29 5.14 5.63
C GLY A 28 -15.75 6.41 4.96
N ASP A 29 -14.52 6.83 5.23
CA ASP A 29 -13.93 8.00 4.60
C ASP A 29 -13.55 7.72 3.14
N ALA A 30 -13.95 8.61 2.23
CA ALA A 30 -13.73 8.45 0.79
C ALA A 30 -12.25 8.56 0.37
N LYS A 31 -11.37 9.01 1.27
CA LYS A 31 -9.92 9.00 1.05
C LYS A 31 -9.29 7.63 1.28
N LEU A 32 -10.07 6.65 1.74
CA LEU A 32 -9.63 5.27 1.91
C LEU A 32 -10.23 4.41 0.79
N SER A 33 -9.43 3.50 0.27
CA SER A 33 -9.90 2.44 -0.63
C SER A 33 -9.82 1.10 0.10
N GLY A 34 -10.91 0.33 0.05
CA GLY A 34 -11.03 -0.94 0.77
C GLY A 34 -11.01 -2.15 -0.15
N TYR A 35 -10.28 -3.19 0.26
CA TYR A 35 -10.09 -4.40 -0.53
C TYR A 35 -10.56 -5.64 0.25
N ASN A 36 -11.47 -6.41 -0.36
CA ASN A 36 -11.99 -7.66 0.21
C ASN A 36 -11.22 -8.93 -0.23
N SER A 37 -10.13 -8.74 -0.98
CA SER A 37 -9.19 -9.76 -1.39
C SER A 37 -7.77 -9.25 -1.18
N ASP A 38 -6.78 -10.15 -1.20
CA ASP A 38 -5.40 -9.72 -1.40
C ASP A 38 -5.33 -8.86 -2.67
N THR A 39 -4.55 -7.79 -2.63
CA THR A 39 -4.50 -6.80 -3.70
C THR A 39 -3.07 -6.50 -4.10
N THR A 40 -2.91 -6.00 -5.31
CA THR A 40 -1.61 -5.65 -5.87
C THR A 40 -1.71 -4.27 -6.48
N VAL A 41 -0.81 -3.39 -6.06
CA VAL A 41 -0.65 -2.04 -6.61
C VAL A 41 0.68 -2.01 -7.35
N ILE A 42 0.66 -1.58 -8.61
CA ILE A 42 1.87 -1.38 -9.42
C ILE A 42 1.96 0.11 -9.75
N ILE A 43 3.09 0.72 -9.40
CA ILE A 43 3.41 2.11 -9.70
C ILE A 43 4.43 2.11 -10.84
N ASP A 44 4.13 2.80 -11.95
CA ASP A 44 5.11 3.17 -12.98
C ASP A 44 5.70 4.53 -12.62
N LEU A 45 6.98 4.55 -12.28
CA LEU A 45 7.72 5.75 -11.86
C LEU A 45 8.17 6.60 -13.06
N GLY A 46 8.02 6.10 -14.30
CA GLY A 46 8.43 6.82 -15.49
C GLY A 46 9.92 7.20 -15.43
N ASP A 47 10.19 8.50 -15.43
CA ASP A 47 11.55 9.06 -15.39
C ASP A 47 12.12 9.17 -13.95
N ASP A 48 11.27 9.14 -12.91
CA ASP A 48 11.66 9.25 -11.50
C ASP A 48 12.04 7.90 -10.88
N ARG A 49 12.89 7.16 -11.60
CA ARG A 49 13.16 5.73 -11.36
C ARG A 49 14.46 5.42 -10.62
N SER A 50 15.14 6.42 -10.08
CA SER A 50 16.47 6.25 -9.49
C SER A 50 16.50 6.52 -7.98
N ARG A 51 17.42 5.85 -7.29
CA ARG A 51 17.67 6.00 -5.84
C ARG A 51 16.43 5.75 -4.98
N LEU A 52 15.63 4.75 -5.32
CA LEU A 52 14.48 4.34 -4.52
C LEU A 52 15.00 3.62 -3.26
N TYR A 53 14.71 4.18 -2.09
CA TYR A 53 15.21 3.65 -0.82
C TYR A 53 14.13 3.45 0.25
N GLN A 54 12.94 4.05 0.08
CA GLN A 54 11.86 3.95 1.05
C GLN A 54 10.53 3.68 0.34
N PHE A 55 9.80 2.69 0.85
CA PHE A 55 8.49 2.27 0.34
C PHE A 55 7.52 2.24 1.51
N GLU A 56 6.40 2.94 1.39
CA GLU A 56 5.45 3.12 2.49
C GLU A 56 4.03 2.78 2.04
N VAL A 57 3.28 2.12 2.92
CA VAL A 57 1.83 1.94 2.80
C VAL A 57 1.18 2.51 4.05
N SER A 58 0.26 3.46 3.84
CA SER A 58 -0.64 3.93 4.90
C SER A 58 -1.89 3.06 4.93
N TYR A 59 -2.36 2.68 6.12
CA TYR A 59 -3.54 1.84 6.29
C TYR A 59 -4.33 2.24 7.54
N LEU A 60 -5.64 1.98 7.52
CA LEU A 60 -6.49 2.14 8.70
C LEU A 60 -6.27 0.97 9.66
N SER A 61 -5.89 1.29 10.89
CA SER A 61 -5.64 0.32 11.95
C SER A 61 -6.84 0.22 12.87
N THR A 62 -7.81 -0.62 12.51
CA THR A 62 -8.98 -0.93 13.34
C THR A 62 -9.32 -2.42 13.28
N MET A 63 -10.00 -2.92 14.31
CA MET A 63 -10.53 -4.30 14.34
C MET A 63 -12.07 -4.34 14.24
N VAL A 64 -12.70 -3.23 13.83
CA VAL A 64 -14.15 -3.07 13.72
C VAL A 64 -14.65 -3.41 12.31
N ALA A 65 -15.93 -3.80 12.17
CA ALA A 65 -16.60 -4.00 10.88
C ALA A 65 -15.92 -5.02 9.93
N GLY A 66 -15.18 -5.98 10.48
CA GLY A 66 -14.45 -6.97 9.68
C GLY A 66 -13.19 -6.43 9.01
N ILE A 67 -12.73 -5.25 9.41
CA ILE A 67 -11.45 -4.67 9.01
C ILE A 67 -10.39 -5.14 10.00
N ALA A 68 -9.17 -5.33 9.52
CA ALA A 68 -8.02 -5.54 10.36
C ALA A 68 -6.77 -4.93 9.70
N PRO A 69 -5.74 -4.57 10.49
CA PRO A 69 -4.48 -4.07 9.95
C PRO A 69 -3.90 -4.99 8.88
N LEU A 70 -3.15 -4.40 7.95
CA LEU A 70 -2.37 -5.09 6.94
C LEU A 70 -1.65 -6.32 7.53
N ASN A 71 -1.80 -7.50 6.93
CA ASN A 71 -1.08 -8.69 7.39
C ASN A 71 0.41 -8.55 7.03
N ARG A 72 0.66 -8.41 5.73
CA ARG A 72 1.98 -8.27 5.12
C ARG A 72 1.85 -7.42 3.87
N CYS A 73 2.88 -6.63 3.56
CA CYS A 73 3.08 -6.13 2.20
C CYS A 73 4.49 -6.48 1.73
N ARG A 74 4.58 -7.16 0.57
CA ARG A 74 5.84 -7.47 -0.09
C ARG A 74 6.09 -6.44 -1.18
N ILE A 75 7.31 -5.90 -1.19
CA ILE A 75 7.80 -4.99 -2.22
C ILE A 75 8.65 -5.78 -3.22
N SER A 76 8.32 -5.62 -4.49
CA SER A 76 9.13 -6.09 -5.62
C SER A 76 9.27 -4.98 -6.65
N TYR A 77 10.30 -5.05 -7.48
CA TYR A 77 10.60 -4.03 -8.49
C TYR A 77 11.01 -4.65 -9.83
N SER A 78 10.92 -3.85 -10.89
CA SER A 78 11.35 -4.20 -12.24
C SER A 78 11.85 -2.98 -12.98
N ASP A 79 12.95 -3.10 -13.72
CA ASP A 79 13.41 -2.10 -14.69
C ASP A 79 13.20 -2.57 -16.14
N THR A 80 12.43 -3.65 -16.32
CA THR A 80 12.09 -4.15 -17.65
C THR A 80 10.74 -3.58 -18.10
N ASN A 81 10.52 -3.44 -19.40
CA ASN A 81 9.19 -3.13 -19.93
C ASN A 81 8.18 -4.29 -19.76
N ASP A 82 8.59 -5.43 -19.18
CA ASP A 82 7.73 -6.57 -18.86
C ASP A 82 7.25 -6.47 -17.41
N LYS A 83 6.12 -5.78 -17.24
CA LYS A 83 5.42 -5.62 -15.95
C LYS A 83 4.73 -6.90 -15.44
N GLU A 84 4.66 -7.95 -16.25
CA GLU A 84 3.85 -9.13 -15.90
C GLU A 84 4.72 -10.22 -15.24
N THR A 85 5.92 -10.47 -15.77
CA THR A 85 6.65 -11.70 -15.41
C THR A 85 7.96 -11.51 -14.67
N LYS A 86 8.60 -10.33 -14.77
CA LYS A 86 9.96 -10.11 -14.23
C LYS A 86 9.95 -9.18 -13.04
N TRP A 87 10.05 -9.76 -11.85
CA TRP A 87 10.03 -9.03 -10.58
C TRP A 87 11.15 -9.50 -9.66
N THR A 88 11.98 -8.55 -9.21
CA THR A 88 12.99 -8.78 -8.17
C THR A 88 12.40 -8.38 -6.82
N ALA A 89 12.59 -9.18 -5.79
CA ALA A 89 12.10 -8.86 -4.45
C ALA A 89 13.01 -7.82 -3.78
N ALA A 90 12.43 -6.74 -3.25
CA ALA A 90 13.13 -5.78 -2.41
C ALA A 90 13.04 -6.16 -0.93
N GLY A 91 11.86 -6.62 -0.47
CA GLY A 91 11.65 -6.96 0.93
C GLY A 91 10.19 -6.94 1.34
N ASN A 92 9.95 -6.84 2.65
CA ASN A 92 8.61 -6.63 3.20
C ASN A 92 8.61 -5.34 4.02
N VAL A 93 7.49 -4.62 4.00
CA VAL A 93 7.31 -3.49 4.92
C VAL A 93 7.26 -3.98 6.36
N VAL A 94 7.77 -3.16 7.27
CA VAL A 94 7.70 -3.37 8.71
C VAL A 94 6.55 -2.53 9.25
N LYS A 95 5.67 -3.16 10.02
CA LYS A 95 4.55 -2.49 10.67
C LYS A 95 4.98 -1.95 12.03
N PRO A 96 4.46 -0.79 12.46
CA PRO A 96 4.62 -0.31 13.81
C PRO A 96 3.77 -1.14 14.78
N ASP A 97 3.93 -0.90 16.08
CA ASP A 97 3.02 -1.43 17.09
C ASP A 97 1.59 -0.95 16.84
N TYR A 98 0.63 -1.84 17.06
CA TYR A 98 -0.78 -1.60 16.77
C TYR A 98 -1.37 -0.51 17.68
N ILE A 99 -2.08 0.45 17.07
CA ILE A 99 -2.85 1.49 17.76
C ILE A 99 -4.26 1.50 17.14
N GLU A 100 -5.26 1.12 17.94
CA GLU A 100 -6.68 1.06 17.51
C GLU A 100 -7.19 2.42 17.04
N ASN A 101 -8.02 2.39 15.98
CA ASN A 101 -8.64 3.55 15.33
C ASN A 101 -7.64 4.63 14.93
N SER A 102 -6.54 4.25 14.29
CA SER A 102 -5.51 5.19 13.82
C SER A 102 -5.09 4.91 12.38
N MET A 103 -4.60 5.94 11.68
CA MET A 103 -3.86 5.74 10.43
C MET A 103 -2.42 5.38 10.76
N GLN A 104 -1.96 4.22 10.29
CA GLN A 104 -0.60 3.75 10.53
C GLN A 104 0.15 3.56 9.21
N LYS A 105 1.47 3.69 9.28
CA LYS A 105 2.39 3.57 8.15
C LYS A 105 3.26 2.35 8.32
N ALA A 106 3.23 1.44 7.37
CA ALA A 106 4.21 0.36 7.29
C ALA A 106 5.26 0.71 6.24
N THR A 107 6.54 0.57 6.61
CA THR A 107 7.65 1.07 5.79
C THR A 107 8.70 0.00 5.56
N LEU A 108 9.20 -0.10 4.34
CA LEU A 108 10.46 -0.76 4.00
C LEU A 108 11.49 0.32 3.67
N THR A 109 12.63 0.30 4.37
CA THR A 109 13.78 1.14 4.05
C THR A 109 14.94 0.24 3.63
N LEU A 110 15.53 0.51 2.47
CA LEU A 110 16.69 -0.21 1.96
C LEU A 110 17.99 0.51 2.39
N GLU A 111 18.99 -0.25 2.79
CA GLU A 111 20.33 0.28 3.06
C GLU A 111 21.02 0.73 1.76
N GLU A 112 20.87 -0.07 0.70
CA GLU A 112 21.34 0.24 -0.65
C GLU A 112 20.14 0.60 -1.55
N PRO A 113 20.05 1.85 -2.04
CA PRO A 113 18.98 2.26 -2.94
C PRO A 113 19.00 1.48 -4.25
N ILE A 114 17.83 1.30 -4.85
CA ILE A 114 17.66 0.63 -6.14
C ILE A 114 17.16 1.59 -7.22
N ASP A 115 17.47 1.27 -8.46
CA ASP A 115 16.90 1.91 -9.64
C ASP A 115 15.88 0.95 -10.27
N ALA A 116 14.66 1.42 -10.50
CA ALA A 116 13.58 0.63 -11.08
C ALA A 116 12.49 1.51 -11.67
N ARG A 117 11.98 1.16 -12.85
CA ARG A 117 10.81 1.83 -13.44
C ARG A 117 9.50 1.45 -12.76
N TYR A 118 9.34 0.18 -12.39
CA TYR A 118 8.10 -0.33 -11.79
C TYR A 118 8.33 -0.79 -10.36
N VAL A 119 7.41 -0.42 -9.47
CA VAL A 119 7.37 -0.92 -8.08
C VAL A 119 6.02 -1.58 -7.84
N ARG A 120 6.05 -2.78 -7.26
CA ARG A 120 4.86 -3.57 -6.94
C ARG A 120 4.73 -3.78 -5.44
N PHE A 121 3.60 -3.34 -4.92
CA PHE A 121 3.14 -3.59 -3.56
C PHE A 121 2.13 -4.73 -3.59
N GLN A 122 2.48 -5.86 -2.98
CA GLN A 122 1.59 -7.01 -2.83
C GLN A 122 1.05 -7.01 -1.41
N LEU A 123 -0.20 -6.56 -1.25
CA LEU A 123 -0.85 -6.39 0.05
C LEU A 123 -1.70 -7.61 0.39
N TYR A 124 -1.46 -8.17 1.57
CA TYR A 124 -2.15 -9.34 2.09
C TYR A 124 -3.05 -8.93 3.26
N LYS A 125 -4.33 -9.29 3.20
CA LYS A 125 -5.28 -8.95 4.27
C LYS A 125 -5.19 -9.93 5.44
N SER A 126 -5.65 -9.48 6.62
CA SER A 126 -5.75 -10.32 7.82
C SER A 126 -7.20 -10.62 8.23
N SER A 127 -8.18 -9.90 7.66
CA SER A 127 -9.61 -10.06 7.93
C SER A 127 -10.44 -9.98 6.63
N ALA A 128 -11.74 -9.71 6.72
CA ALA A 128 -12.61 -9.55 5.56
C ALA A 128 -12.15 -8.39 4.67
N TRP A 129 -11.72 -7.29 5.29
CA TRP A 129 -11.26 -6.08 4.62
C TRP A 129 -9.83 -5.71 5.01
N LEU A 130 -9.16 -5.05 4.06
CA LEU A 130 -7.94 -4.27 4.22
C LEU A 130 -8.20 -2.85 3.71
#